data_AF-A0A6F9ZGW9-F1
#
_entry.id   AF-A0A6F9ZGW9-F1
#
_cell.length_a   1.000
_cell.length_b   1.000
_cell.length_c   1.000
_cell.angle_alpha   90.00
_cell.angle_beta   90.00
_cell.angle_gamma   90.00
#
_symmetry.space_group_name_H-M   'P 1'
#
loop_
_entity.id
_entity.type
_entity.pdbx_description
1 polymer ?
#
loop_
_entity_poly.entity_id
_entity_poly.type
_entity_poly.pdbx_seq_one_letter_code
_entity_poly.pdbx_strand_id
1 'polypeptide(L)'
;MTLLMVFTLVTVTASAQRNDRRTASKARTEKMAEQLAKDMELDEETAAWFKPIYVEMQDTLRTIRRTSLTDMRRGKKAREKMTDEKAEQIIMGRFSATEKEVALKRAYYTRMRERLSPSQLIKIFATPSMPERQRMPQNNGHGFPGGGPDFPGGGGHGAPF
;
A
#
# COMPACT_ATOMS: atom_id res chain seq x y z
N MET A 1 -18.22 -40.53 32.58
CA MET A 1 -18.43 -39.09 32.80
C MET A 1 -17.35 -38.32 32.08
N THR A 2 -17.78 -37.59 31.04
CA THR A 2 -17.16 -36.39 30.43
C THR A 2 -15.68 -36.44 30.02
N LEU A 3 -15.48 -36.75 28.74
CA LEU A 3 -14.35 -36.28 27.93
C LEU A 3 -14.76 -34.94 27.30
N LEU A 4 -14.16 -33.81 27.71
CA LEU A 4 -14.11 -32.57 26.91
C LEU A 4 -13.34 -31.48 27.68
N MET A 5 -12.13 -31.14 27.22
CA MET A 5 -11.56 -29.79 27.28
C MET A 5 -10.17 -29.76 26.64
N VAL A 6 -10.11 -29.75 25.31
CA VAL A 6 -9.00 -29.10 24.58
C VAL A 6 -9.57 -28.63 23.25
N PHE A 7 -9.94 -27.35 23.11
CA PHE A 7 -9.90 -26.63 21.81
C PHE A 7 -10.22 -25.13 21.96
N THR A 8 -9.47 -24.38 22.78
CA THR A 8 -9.59 -22.91 22.82
C THR A 8 -8.24 -22.20 23.00
N LEU A 9 -7.26 -22.48 22.13
CA LEU A 9 -5.98 -21.73 22.14
C LEU A 9 -5.55 -21.13 20.78
N VAL A 10 -6.37 -21.23 19.74
CA VAL A 10 -5.99 -20.73 18.39
C VAL A 10 -6.57 -19.34 18.08
N THR A 11 -7.58 -18.87 18.81
CA THR A 11 -8.25 -17.59 18.52
C THR A 11 -7.53 -16.37 19.09
N VAL A 12 -6.78 -16.51 20.20
CA VAL A 12 -6.15 -15.38 20.91
C VAL A 12 -4.90 -14.84 20.18
N THR A 13 -4.13 -15.70 19.51
CA THR A 13 -2.90 -15.28 18.80
C THR A 13 -3.21 -14.50 17.53
N ALA A 14 -4.28 -14.86 16.80
CA ALA A 14 -4.70 -14.16 15.59
C ALA A 14 -5.27 -12.75 15.88
N SER A 15 -5.98 -12.56 16.99
CA SER A 15 -6.51 -11.26 17.39
C SER A 15 -5.41 -10.34 17.93
N ALA A 16 -4.47 -10.85 18.72
CA ALA A 16 -3.29 -10.11 19.18
C ALA A 16 -2.43 -9.61 18.02
N GLN A 17 -2.07 -10.49 17.08
CA GLN A 17 -1.27 -10.13 15.90
C GLN A 17 -1.97 -9.10 15.00
N ARG A 18 -3.32 -9.13 14.93
CA ARG A 18 -4.11 -8.15 14.18
C ARG A 18 -4.13 -6.79 14.88
N ASN A 19 -4.21 -6.78 16.20
CA ASN A 19 -4.13 -5.56 17.01
C ASN A 19 -2.75 -4.91 16.89
N ASP A 20 -1.66 -5.68 17.03
CA ASP A 20 -0.28 -5.19 16.93
C ASP A 20 0.03 -4.56 15.57
N ARG A 21 -0.45 -5.17 14.49
CA ARG A 21 -0.31 -4.60 13.14
C ARG A 21 -1.09 -3.31 12.98
N ARG A 22 -2.25 -3.19 13.62
CA ARG A 22 -3.09 -1.98 13.56
C ARG A 22 -2.46 -0.85 14.35
N THR A 23 -1.97 -1.10 15.56
CA THR A 23 -1.22 -0.11 16.37
C THR A 23 0.06 0.32 15.68
N ALA A 24 0.86 -0.60 15.14
CA ALA A 24 2.06 -0.27 14.38
C ALA A 24 1.76 0.59 13.13
N SER A 25 0.66 0.29 12.43
CA SER A 25 0.22 1.09 11.28
C SER A 25 -0.22 2.50 11.68
N LYS A 26 -0.88 2.64 12.83
CA LYS A 26 -1.32 3.94 13.35
C LYS A 26 -0.12 4.80 13.75
N ALA A 27 0.80 4.24 14.54
CA ALA A 27 2.02 4.92 14.98
C ALA A 27 2.88 5.41 13.79
N ARG A 28 2.98 4.62 12.71
CA ARG A 28 3.66 5.06 11.48
C ARG A 28 2.98 6.26 10.82
N THR A 29 1.65 6.30 10.85
CA THR A 29 0.87 7.39 10.24
C THR A 29 0.99 8.66 11.07
N GLU A 30 0.96 8.54 12.40
CA GLU A 30 1.21 9.64 13.34
C GLU A 30 2.62 10.23 13.13
N LYS A 31 3.65 9.39 13.03
CA LYS A 31 5.01 9.84 12.71
C LYS A 31 5.12 10.55 11.36
N MET A 32 4.39 10.09 10.34
CA MET A 32 4.33 10.78 9.04
C MET A 32 3.65 12.15 9.17
N ALA A 33 2.59 12.26 9.98
CA ALA A 33 1.92 13.52 10.24
C ALA A 33 2.86 14.54 10.91
N GLU A 34 3.65 14.07 11.89
CA GLU A 34 4.69 14.89 12.55
C GLU A 34 5.76 15.35 11.57
N GLN A 35 6.27 14.45 10.72
CA GLN A 35 7.27 14.82 9.72
C GLN A 35 6.73 15.83 8.71
N LEU A 36 5.50 15.61 8.22
CA LEU A 36 4.84 16.55 7.31
C LEU A 36 4.63 17.92 7.94
N ALA A 37 4.23 17.97 9.21
CA ALA A 37 4.09 19.25 9.92
C ALA A 37 5.42 20.01 10.01
N LYS A 38 6.52 19.31 10.28
CA LYS A 38 7.88 19.88 10.28
C LYS A 38 8.30 20.34 8.89
N ASP A 39 8.11 19.49 7.88
CA ASP A 39 8.50 19.77 6.50
C ASP A 39 7.69 20.93 5.89
N MET A 40 6.46 21.15 6.34
CA MET A 40 5.62 22.28 5.94
C MET A 40 5.82 23.53 6.82
N GLU A 41 6.74 23.46 7.80
CA GLU A 41 7.05 24.54 8.74
C GLU A 41 5.81 25.07 9.46
N LEU A 42 4.94 24.17 9.91
CA LEU A 42 3.72 24.54 10.62
C LEU A 42 4.05 25.01 12.03
N ASP A 43 3.40 26.10 12.47
CA ASP A 43 3.38 26.49 13.88
C ASP A 43 2.69 25.42 14.75
N GLU A 44 2.84 25.53 16.06
CA GLU A 44 2.34 24.52 17.00
C GLU A 44 0.81 24.35 16.93
N GLU A 45 0.06 25.44 16.78
CA GLU A 45 -1.41 25.42 16.71
C GLU A 45 -1.87 24.73 15.42
N THR A 46 -1.30 25.13 14.28
CA THR A 46 -1.62 24.58 12.97
C THR A 46 -1.19 23.12 12.87
N ALA A 47 -0.04 22.75 13.45
CA ALA A 47 0.42 21.36 13.51
C ALA A 47 -0.51 20.49 14.38
N ALA A 48 -0.95 20.99 15.54
CA ALA A 48 -1.88 20.28 16.42
C ALA A 48 -3.23 20.03 15.74
N TRP A 49 -3.71 20.98 14.94
CA TRP A 49 -4.92 20.83 14.12
C TRP A 49 -4.72 19.88 12.93
N PHE A 50 -3.60 20.00 12.22
CA PHE A 50 -3.33 19.24 11.00
C PHE A 50 -3.15 17.74 11.25
N LYS A 51 -2.37 17.36 12.27
CA LYS A 51 -1.99 15.96 12.54
C LYS A 51 -3.20 15.00 12.62
N PRO A 52 -4.24 15.24 13.44
CA PRO A 52 -5.39 14.34 13.52
C PRO A 52 -6.16 14.26 12.19
N ILE A 53 -6.27 15.35 11.44
CA ILE A 53 -6.95 15.38 10.13
C ILE A 53 -6.21 14.49 9.12
N TYR A 54 -4.88 14.57 9.09
CA TYR A 54 -4.06 13.73 8.22
C TYR A 54 -4.18 12.24 8.57
N VAL A 55 -4.15 11.91 9.87
CA VAL A 55 -4.30 10.51 10.34
C VAL A 55 -5.68 9.95 9.93
N GLU A 56 -6.75 10.73 10.13
CA GLU A 56 -8.13 10.37 9.74
C GLU A 56 -8.24 10.06 8.23
N MET A 57 -7.64 10.93 7.40
CA MET A 57 -7.59 10.74 5.95
C MET A 57 -6.89 9.42 5.57
N GLN A 58 -5.71 9.18 6.14
CA GLN A 58 -4.90 8.00 5.81
C GLN A 58 -5.58 6.70 6.24
N ASP A 59 -6.28 6.69 7.37
CA ASP A 59 -7.01 5.51 7.82
C ASP A 59 -8.24 5.20 6.96
N THR A 60 -8.93 6.24 6.50
CA THR A 60 -10.03 6.09 5.53
C THR A 60 -9.51 5.58 4.17
N LEU A 61 -8.44 6.17 3.65
CA LEU A 61 -7.76 5.71 2.43
C LEU A 61 -7.33 4.24 2.53
N ARG A 62 -6.76 3.84 3.68
CA ARG A 62 -6.32 2.47 3.92
C ARG A 62 -7.49 1.49 3.89
N THR A 63 -8.66 1.91 4.38
CA THR A 63 -9.89 1.10 4.36
C THR A 63 -10.40 0.90 2.95
N ILE A 64 -10.50 1.97 2.15
CA ILE A 64 -10.90 1.91 0.74
C ILE A 64 -9.97 0.97 -0.06
N ARG A 65 -8.64 1.15 0.10
CA ARG A 65 -7.62 0.32 -0.56
C ARG A 65 -7.68 -1.14 -0.16
N ARG A 66 -7.88 -1.43 1.13
CA ARG A 66 -7.91 -2.81 1.63
C ARG A 66 -9.06 -3.60 1.01
N THR A 67 -10.24 -2.98 0.88
CA THR A 67 -11.39 -3.60 0.24
C THR A 67 -11.09 -3.93 -1.22
N SER A 68 -10.66 -2.94 -2.01
CA SER A 68 -10.34 -3.15 -3.43
C SER A 68 -9.21 -4.18 -3.65
N LEU A 69 -8.15 -4.14 -2.85
CA LEU A 69 -7.03 -5.10 -2.93
C LEU A 69 -7.45 -6.54 -2.61
N THR A 70 -8.42 -6.71 -1.70
CA THR A 70 -8.93 -8.04 -1.36
C THR A 70 -9.67 -8.65 -2.54
N ASP A 71 -10.50 -7.86 -3.21
CA ASP A 71 -11.26 -8.29 -4.38
C ASP A 71 -10.33 -8.60 -5.57
N MET A 72 -9.31 -7.76 -5.80
CA MET A 72 -8.31 -8.01 -6.83
C MET A 72 -7.49 -9.28 -6.57
N ARG A 73 -7.06 -9.53 -5.32
CA ARG A 73 -6.30 -10.74 -4.97
C ARG A 73 -7.14 -12.00 -5.17
N ARG A 74 -8.43 -11.96 -4.85
CA ARG A 74 -9.37 -13.05 -5.11
C ARG A 74 -9.52 -13.27 -6.62
N GLY A 75 -9.72 -12.22 -7.40
CA GLY A 75 -9.79 -12.28 -8.85
C GLY A 75 -8.53 -12.87 -9.49
N LYS A 76 -7.34 -12.43 -9.06
CA LYS A 76 -6.07 -12.94 -9.60
C LYS A 76 -5.90 -14.44 -9.32
N LYS A 77 -6.26 -14.92 -8.14
CA LYS A 77 -6.16 -16.34 -7.77
C LYS A 77 -7.16 -17.23 -8.52
N ALA A 78 -8.31 -16.67 -8.90
CA ALA A 78 -9.38 -17.39 -9.58
C ALA A 78 -9.44 -17.09 -11.09
N ARG A 79 -8.44 -16.38 -11.66
CA ARG A 79 -8.52 -15.78 -13.00
C ARG A 79 -8.86 -16.78 -14.10
N GLU A 80 -8.32 -18.00 -14.02
CA GLU A 80 -8.55 -19.07 -15.02
C GLU A 80 -9.93 -19.73 -14.90
N LYS A 81 -10.66 -19.51 -13.80
CA LYS A 81 -11.96 -20.13 -13.51
C LYS A 81 -13.06 -19.10 -13.21
N MET A 82 -12.83 -17.83 -13.56
CA MET A 82 -13.72 -16.72 -13.22
C MET A 82 -14.64 -16.41 -14.41
N THR A 83 -15.92 -16.20 -14.14
CA THR A 83 -16.88 -15.77 -15.16
C THR A 83 -16.68 -14.30 -15.53
N ASP A 84 -17.18 -13.90 -16.70
CA ASP A 84 -17.09 -12.52 -17.16
C ASP A 84 -17.83 -11.55 -16.22
N GLU A 85 -18.97 -11.95 -15.66
CA GLU A 85 -19.71 -11.13 -14.69
C GLU A 85 -18.87 -10.90 -13.42
N LYS A 86 -18.12 -11.93 -12.99
CA LYS A 86 -17.24 -11.79 -11.82
C LYS A 86 -16.02 -10.93 -12.14
N ALA A 87 -15.49 -11.01 -13.36
CA ALA A 87 -14.46 -10.11 -13.85
C ALA A 87 -14.94 -8.65 -13.82
N GLU A 88 -16.14 -8.40 -14.35
CA GLU A 88 -16.78 -7.09 -14.39
C GLU A 88 -16.96 -6.51 -12.98
N GLN A 89 -17.48 -7.29 -12.03
CA GLN A 89 -17.63 -6.86 -10.63
C GLN A 89 -16.29 -6.40 -10.01
N ILE A 90 -15.20 -7.09 -10.30
CA ILE A 90 -13.87 -6.75 -9.77
C ILE A 90 -13.35 -5.47 -10.42
N ILE A 91 -13.53 -5.32 -11.74
CA ILE A 91 -13.13 -4.13 -12.49
C ILE A 91 -13.91 -2.91 -12.00
N MET A 92 -15.25 -3.00 -11.95
CA MET A 92 -16.12 -1.93 -11.48
C MET A 92 -15.88 -1.59 -10.00
N GLY A 93 -15.64 -2.60 -9.17
CA GLY A 93 -15.25 -2.39 -7.77
C GLY A 93 -13.95 -1.61 -7.64
N ARG A 94 -12.98 -1.82 -8.54
CA ARG A 94 -11.74 -1.03 -8.57
C ARG A 94 -11.98 0.41 -8.99
N PHE A 95 -12.78 0.65 -10.02
CA PHE A 95 -13.14 2.01 -10.44
C PHE A 95 -13.85 2.77 -9.32
N SER A 96 -14.86 2.15 -8.70
CA SER A 96 -15.57 2.74 -7.56
C SER A 96 -14.64 3.06 -6.39
N ALA A 97 -13.67 2.19 -6.08
CA ALA A 97 -12.69 2.46 -5.05
C ALA A 97 -11.78 3.66 -5.41
N THR A 98 -11.32 3.74 -6.66
CA THR A 98 -10.51 4.88 -7.15
C THR A 98 -11.30 6.19 -7.08
N GLU A 99 -12.56 6.20 -7.52
CA GLU A 99 -13.45 7.37 -7.42
C GLU A 99 -13.61 7.83 -5.96
N LYS A 100 -13.84 6.88 -5.04
CA LYS A 100 -13.92 7.17 -3.60
C LYS A 100 -12.62 7.75 -3.04
N GLU A 101 -11.46 7.23 -3.44
CA GLU A 101 -10.17 7.80 -3.02
C GLU A 101 -10.01 9.24 -3.53
N VAL A 102 -10.38 9.52 -4.77
CA VAL A 102 -10.30 10.87 -5.36
C VAL A 102 -11.24 11.82 -4.64
N ALA A 103 -12.51 11.42 -4.45
CA ALA A 103 -13.51 12.22 -3.74
C ALA A 103 -13.07 12.55 -2.31
N LEU A 104 -12.56 11.54 -1.58
CA LEU A 104 -12.04 11.72 -0.23
C LEU A 104 -10.85 12.70 -0.20
N LYS A 105 -9.87 12.51 -1.08
CA LYS A 105 -8.71 13.41 -1.16
C LYS A 105 -9.13 14.85 -1.46
N ARG A 106 -10.11 15.06 -2.35
CA ARG A 106 -10.65 16.40 -2.63
C ARG A 106 -11.32 17.01 -1.40
N ALA A 107 -12.13 16.26 -0.67
CA ALA A 107 -12.77 16.73 0.55
C ALA A 107 -11.75 17.15 1.62
N TYR A 108 -10.72 16.32 1.83
CA TYR A 108 -9.66 16.62 2.81
C TYR A 108 -8.73 17.74 2.35
N TYR A 109 -8.49 17.90 1.05
CA TYR A 109 -7.81 19.08 0.52
C TYR A 109 -8.58 20.35 0.86
N THR A 110 -9.89 20.39 0.62
CA THR A 110 -10.74 21.55 0.97
C THR A 110 -10.67 21.86 2.46
N ARG A 111 -10.79 20.85 3.33
CA ARG A 111 -10.67 21.01 4.79
C ARG A 111 -9.29 21.54 5.19
N MET A 112 -8.21 20.97 4.64
CA MET A 112 -6.85 21.40 4.98
C MET A 112 -6.52 22.81 4.46
N ARG A 113 -7.15 23.25 3.37
CA ARG A 113 -6.97 24.59 2.78
C ARG A 113 -7.45 25.74 3.67
N GLU A 114 -8.24 25.46 4.71
CA GLU A 114 -8.66 26.45 5.70
C GLU A 114 -7.47 27.10 6.43
N ARG A 115 -6.37 26.35 6.62
CA ARG A 115 -5.16 26.84 7.32
C ARG A 115 -3.86 26.64 6.54
N LEU A 116 -3.83 25.74 5.56
CA LEU A 116 -2.61 25.40 4.83
C LEU A 116 -2.65 25.90 3.40
N SER A 117 -1.55 26.48 2.90
CA SER A 117 -1.42 26.94 1.52
C SER A 117 -1.38 25.78 0.50
N PRO A 118 -1.76 26.00 -0.78
CA PRO A 118 -1.60 24.99 -1.81
C PRO A 118 -0.15 24.49 -1.96
N SER A 119 0.83 25.38 -1.78
CA SER A 119 2.26 25.05 -1.86
C SER A 119 2.68 24.05 -0.78
N GLN A 120 2.16 24.18 0.45
CA GLN A 120 2.37 23.19 1.51
C GLN A 120 1.67 21.86 1.18
N LEU A 121 0.43 21.94 0.69
CA LEU A 121 -0.39 20.76 0.39
C LEU A 121 0.08 19.93 -0.80
N ILE A 122 0.96 20.46 -1.66
CA ILE A 122 1.57 19.70 -2.76
C ILE A 122 2.29 18.44 -2.23
N LYS A 123 2.90 18.53 -1.04
CA LYS A 123 3.62 17.42 -0.38
C LYS A 123 2.70 16.24 -0.02
N ILE A 124 1.40 16.49 0.12
CA ILE A 124 0.41 15.48 0.52
C ILE A 124 -0.33 14.94 -0.70
N PHE A 125 -0.75 15.82 -1.62
CA PHE A 125 -1.69 15.46 -2.68
C PHE A 125 -1.05 15.28 -4.06
N ALA A 126 0.14 15.81 -4.29
CA ALA A 126 0.84 15.72 -5.58
C ALA A 126 2.18 14.96 -5.50
N THR A 127 2.61 14.53 -4.32
CA THR A 127 3.73 13.60 -4.19
C THR A 127 3.32 12.24 -4.74
N PRO A 128 4.00 11.70 -5.76
CA PRO A 128 3.72 10.36 -6.24
C PRO A 128 3.88 9.36 -5.10
N SER A 129 2.95 8.40 -5.02
CA SER A 129 2.97 7.29 -4.07
C SER A 129 4.21 6.41 -4.34
N MET A 130 5.32 6.78 -3.71
CA MET A 130 6.69 6.37 -4.00
C MET A 130 7.19 6.80 -5.40
N PRO A 131 8.39 7.39 -5.52
CA PRO A 131 9.17 7.16 -6.73
C PRO A 131 9.34 5.65 -6.87
N GLU A 132 9.47 5.14 -8.08
CA GLU A 132 9.96 3.80 -8.35
C GLU A 132 11.37 3.67 -7.73
N ARG A 133 11.46 3.57 -6.40
CA ARG A 133 12.61 3.05 -5.69
C ARG A 133 12.68 1.66 -6.23
N GLN A 134 13.50 1.55 -7.27
CA GLN A 134 14.08 0.36 -7.84
C GLN A 134 13.37 -0.84 -7.25
N ARG A 135 12.47 -1.43 -8.03
CA ARG A 135 12.35 -2.88 -8.05
C ARG A 135 13.77 -3.40 -8.30
N MET A 136 14.64 -3.36 -7.29
CA MET A 136 15.76 -4.27 -7.21
C MET A 136 15.06 -5.61 -7.39
N PRO A 137 15.39 -6.37 -8.45
CA PRO A 137 14.92 -7.73 -8.51
C PRO A 137 15.30 -8.32 -7.15
N GLN A 138 14.30 -8.80 -6.43
CA GLN A 138 14.54 -9.67 -5.29
C GLN A 138 15.23 -10.85 -5.94
N ASN A 139 16.57 -10.82 -5.96
CA ASN A 139 17.40 -11.90 -6.41
C ASN A 139 17.03 -13.02 -5.47
N ASN A 140 16.12 -13.86 -5.93
CA ASN A 140 15.63 -15.01 -5.21
C ASN A 140 16.82 -15.96 -5.26
N GLY A 141 17.75 -15.77 -4.32
CA GLY A 141 18.98 -16.53 -4.17
C GLY A 141 18.65 -17.99 -3.88
N HIS A 142 18.20 -18.69 -4.91
CA HIS A 142 18.42 -20.10 -5.08
C HIS A 142 19.83 -20.19 -5.62
N GLY A 143 20.78 -20.34 -4.70
CA GLY A 143 22.13 -20.74 -5.06
C GLY A 143 22.05 -22.03 -5.86
N PHE A 144 22.50 -21.97 -7.10
CA PHE A 144 22.85 -23.16 -7.85
C PHE A 144 24.36 -23.38 -7.63
N PRO A 145 24.79 -24.46 -6.95
CA PRO A 145 26.20 -24.78 -6.84
C PRO A 145 26.59 -25.57 -8.09
N GLY A 146 27.49 -25.03 -8.90
CA GLY A 146 27.98 -25.79 -10.06
C GLY A 146 28.96 -24.99 -10.88
N GLY A 147 30.24 -25.21 -10.64
CA GLY A 147 31.33 -24.62 -11.42
C GLY A 147 31.43 -25.21 -12.82
N GLY A 148 32.11 -24.45 -13.69
CA GLY A 148 32.57 -24.90 -14.99
C GLY A 148 33.08 -23.71 -15.82
N PRO A 149 34.39 -23.63 -16.13
CA PRO A 149 34.91 -22.72 -17.14
C PRO A 149 34.62 -23.26 -18.55
N ASP A 150 34.81 -22.41 -19.57
CA ASP A 150 34.80 -22.70 -21.02
C ASP A 150 33.55 -22.27 -21.80
N PHE A 151 33.60 -21.05 -22.33
CA PHE A 151 33.00 -20.73 -23.63
C PHE A 151 34.13 -20.39 -24.63
N PRO A 152 34.52 -21.34 -25.51
CA PRO A 152 35.31 -21.04 -26.68
C PRO A 152 34.37 -20.85 -27.88
N GLY A 153 34.58 -19.80 -28.68
CA GLY A 153 33.86 -19.67 -29.95
C GLY A 153 33.82 -18.25 -30.49
N GLY A 154 34.97 -17.78 -30.98
CA GLY A 154 35.04 -16.59 -31.82
C GLY A 154 34.59 -16.84 -33.26
N GLY A 155 34.37 -15.74 -33.97
CA GLY A 155 34.19 -15.67 -35.44
C GLY A 155 32.73 -15.78 -35.88
N GLY A 156 32.18 -14.89 -36.70
CA GLY A 156 32.73 -13.73 -37.39
C GLY A 156 31.70 -13.19 -38.38
N HIS A 157 32.13 -12.15 -39.09
CA HIS A 157 31.58 -11.66 -40.35
C HIS A 157 30.25 -10.90 -40.26
N GLY A 158 30.40 -9.57 -40.18
CA GLY A 158 29.40 -8.68 -40.73
C GLY A 158 29.37 -8.79 -42.26
N ALA A 159 28.20 -8.54 -42.82
CA ALA A 159 28.01 -7.81 -44.05
C ALA A 159 26.59 -7.20 -44.05
N PRO A 160 26.41 -6.02 -44.68
CA PRO A 160 25.19 -5.23 -44.61
C PRO A 160 24.24 -5.57 -45.77
N PHE A 161 22.93 -5.39 -45.54
CA PHE A 161 21.95 -4.79 -46.47
C PHE A 161 20.82 -4.17 -45.65
#